data_AF-A0A6J1W8T7-F1
#
_entry.id   AF-A0A6J1W8T7-F1
#
_cell.length_a   1.000
_cell.length_b   1.000
_cell.length_c   1.000
_cell.angle_alpha   90.00
_cell.angle_beta   90.00
_cell.angle_gamma   90.00
#
_symmetry.space_group_name_H-M   'P 1'
#
loop_
_entity.id
_entity.type
_entity.pdbx_description
1 polymer ?
#
loop_
_entity_poly.entity_id
_entity_poly.type
_entity_poly.pdbx_seq_one_letter_code
_entity_poly.pdbx_strand_id
1 'polypeptide(L)'
;MSCVQWEEQTAEQILRVHRALGAMMPLKTLWMGSSVKLLDFEEEMIPNFTDKVVAEKEAIPGLVLYHKQLKILMIRCKEGWVGVKTIIHKKKLTATDFYNGYLHSWSQNNSLMVLKNCRFQTLKVTTAKKEAKKFIKCSDNNCDTISSNV
;
A
#
# COMPACT_ATOMS: atom_id res chain seq x y z
N MET A 1 1.40 17.86 -5.30
CA MET A 1 2.13 16.58 -5.51
C MET A 1 1.12 15.53 -5.97
N SER A 2 1.39 14.71 -7.00
CA SER A 2 0.45 13.67 -7.49
C SER A 2 0.59 12.34 -6.73
N CYS A 3 1.06 12.37 -5.49
CA CYS A 3 1.32 11.17 -4.70
C CYS A 3 0.06 10.79 -3.93
N VAL A 4 -0.30 9.51 -3.93
CA VAL A 4 -1.40 9.00 -3.11
C VAL A 4 -0.95 8.87 -1.67
N GLN A 5 -1.74 9.39 -0.74
CA GLN A 5 -1.57 9.24 0.70
C GLN A 5 -2.61 8.25 1.24
N TRP A 6 -2.32 6.96 1.17
CA TRP A 6 -3.30 5.90 1.47
C TRP A 6 -3.85 5.98 2.89
N GLU A 7 -3.03 6.38 3.86
CA GLU A 7 -3.43 6.49 5.27
C GLU A 7 -4.32 7.71 5.55
N GLU A 8 -4.28 8.73 4.70
CA GLU A 8 -4.93 10.02 4.93
C GLU A 8 -6.15 10.25 4.03
N GLN A 9 -6.13 9.70 2.82
CA GLN A 9 -7.12 9.96 1.78
C GLN A 9 -8.18 8.86 1.68
N THR A 10 -9.45 9.27 1.56
CA THR A 10 -10.56 8.39 1.22
C THR A 10 -10.55 8.05 -0.28
N ALA A 11 -11.29 7.00 -0.67
CA ALA A 11 -11.45 6.64 -2.08
C ALA A 11 -11.95 7.83 -2.93
N GLU A 12 -12.95 8.56 -2.44
CA GLU A 12 -13.51 9.72 -3.14
C GLU A 12 -12.47 10.84 -3.34
N GLN A 13 -11.65 11.11 -2.33
CA GLN A 13 -10.59 12.11 -2.41
C GLN A 13 -9.55 11.73 -3.47
N ILE A 14 -9.13 10.46 -3.51
CA ILE A 14 -8.18 9.95 -4.51
C ILE A 14 -8.76 10.06 -5.92
N LEU A 15 -10.01 9.63 -6.11
CA LEU A 15 -10.70 9.73 -7.40
C LEU A 15 -10.86 11.19 -7.85
N ARG A 16 -11.13 12.11 -6.92
CA ARG A 16 -11.19 13.55 -7.22
C ARG A 16 -9.85 14.09 -7.73
N VAL A 17 -8.74 13.72 -7.10
CA VAL A 17 -7.39 14.10 -7.55
C VAL A 17 -7.08 13.48 -8.91
N HIS A 18 -7.46 12.21 -9.13
CA HIS A 18 -7.33 11.55 -10.43
C HIS A 18 -8.10 12.30 -11.52
N ARG A 19 -9.36 12.68 -11.29
CA ARG A 19 -10.13 13.45 -12.29
C ARG A 19 -9.54 14.83 -12.56
N ALA A 20 -9.01 15.49 -11.53
CA ALA A 20 -8.42 16.82 -11.67
C ALA A 20 -7.04 16.82 -12.38
N LEU A 21 -6.20 15.80 -12.13
CA LEU A 21 -4.80 15.80 -12.56
C LEU A 21 -4.43 14.67 -13.52
N GLY A 22 -5.23 13.60 -13.60
CA GLY A 22 -4.88 12.31 -14.21
C GLY A 22 -4.54 12.38 -15.69
N ALA A 23 -5.12 13.33 -16.42
CA ALA A 23 -4.81 13.55 -17.84
C ALA A 23 -3.38 14.08 -18.06
N MET A 24 -2.87 14.92 -17.15
CA MET A 24 -1.53 15.52 -17.26
C MET A 24 -0.49 14.77 -16.44
N MET A 25 -0.87 14.25 -15.28
CA MET A 25 0.04 13.63 -14.34
C MET A 25 -0.64 12.47 -13.60
N PRO A 26 -0.21 11.22 -13.84
CA PRO A 26 -0.78 10.07 -13.16
C PRO A 26 -0.44 10.08 -11.67
N LEU A 27 -1.31 9.44 -10.89
CA LEU A 27 -1.11 9.29 -9.46
C LEU A 27 0.05 8.33 -9.18
N LYS A 28 0.89 8.67 -8.20
CA LYS A 28 2.11 7.92 -7.86
C LYS A 28 1.98 7.27 -6.49
N THR A 29 2.49 6.06 -6.37
CA THR A 29 2.61 5.33 -5.10
C THR A 29 3.91 4.51 -5.09
N LEU A 30 4.26 3.89 -3.96
CA LEU A 30 5.37 2.95 -3.86
C LEU A 30 4.87 1.52 -3.81
N TRP A 31 5.55 0.64 -4.53
CA TRP A 31 5.42 -0.81 -4.41
C TRP A 31 6.77 -1.40 -4.03
N MET A 32 6.87 -2.02 -2.85
CA MET A 32 8.13 -2.61 -2.37
C MET A 32 9.32 -1.63 -2.48
N GLY A 33 9.11 -0.36 -2.10
CA GLY A 33 10.11 0.70 -2.19
C GLY A 33 10.34 1.31 -3.58
N SER A 34 9.75 0.75 -4.64
CA SER A 34 9.87 1.26 -6.01
C SER A 34 8.69 2.17 -6.38
N SER A 35 8.96 3.29 -7.07
CA SER A 35 7.89 4.18 -7.53
C SER A 35 7.09 3.54 -8.67
N VAL A 36 5.77 3.55 -8.52
CA VAL A 36 4.81 3.09 -9.52
C VAL A 36 3.77 4.17 -9.79
N LYS A 37 3.19 4.16 -10.98
CA LYS A 37 2.10 5.07 -11.37
C LYS A 37 0.82 4.27 -11.54
N LEU A 38 -0.29 4.84 -11.08
CA LEU A 38 -1.63 4.28 -11.20
C LEU A 38 -2.41 5.03 -12.28
N LEU A 39 -3.10 4.28 -13.11
CA LEU A 39 -3.86 4.74 -14.28
C LEU A 39 -5.18 3.99 -14.36
N ASP A 40 -6.13 4.56 -15.11
CA ASP A 40 -7.40 3.90 -15.44
C ASP A 40 -8.15 3.45 -14.17
N PHE A 41 -8.45 4.42 -13.30
CA PHE A 41 -9.23 4.18 -12.09
C PHE A 41 -10.66 3.77 -12.43
N GLU A 42 -11.21 2.81 -11.69
CA GLU A 42 -12.62 2.42 -11.77
C GLU A 42 -13.44 3.28 -10.80
N GLU A 43 -14.46 3.97 -11.33
CA GLU A 43 -15.30 4.90 -10.58
C GLU A 43 -16.62 4.27 -10.11
N GLU A 44 -17.03 3.18 -10.75
CA GLU A 44 -18.24 2.48 -10.34
C GLU A 44 -18.02 1.79 -8.98
N MET A 45 -18.98 2.00 -8.07
CA MET A 45 -18.99 1.35 -6.77
C MET A 45 -19.05 -0.15 -7.03
N ILE A 46 -17.96 -0.88 -6.72
CA ILE A 46 -17.88 -2.34 -6.92
C ILE A 46 -18.73 -2.98 -5.82
N PRO A 47 -20.01 -3.30 -6.08
CA PRO A 47 -20.88 -3.82 -5.05
C PRO A 47 -20.43 -5.27 -4.82
N ASN A 48 -20.39 -5.72 -3.57
CA ASN A 48 -20.10 -7.11 -3.17
C ASN A 48 -18.62 -7.52 -3.00
N PHE A 49 -17.64 -6.62 -3.17
CA PHE A 49 -16.23 -6.99 -2.88
C PHE A 49 -15.89 -6.92 -1.39
N THR A 50 -16.44 -5.94 -0.68
CA THR A 50 -16.11 -5.60 0.70
C THR A 50 -16.59 -6.63 1.72
N ASP A 51 -17.65 -7.38 1.43
CA ASP A 51 -18.23 -8.33 2.37
C ASP A 51 -17.50 -9.68 2.45
N LYS A 52 -16.65 -10.00 1.47
CA LYS A 52 -16.13 -11.38 1.29
C LYS A 52 -14.66 -11.60 1.64
N VAL A 53 -13.83 -10.55 1.74
CA VAL A 53 -12.36 -10.74 1.76
C VAL A 53 -11.69 -10.21 3.04
N VAL A 54 -12.11 -9.05 3.56
CA VAL A 54 -11.60 -8.48 4.82
C VAL A 54 -12.69 -7.57 5.38
N ALA A 55 -13.04 -7.70 6.67
CA ALA A 55 -13.90 -6.73 7.33
C ALA A 55 -13.30 -5.33 7.11
N GLU A 56 -14.07 -4.37 6.57
CA GLU A 56 -13.55 -3.05 6.19
C GLU A 56 -12.77 -2.33 7.30
N LYS A 57 -13.10 -2.63 8.56
CA LYS A 57 -12.46 -2.08 9.75
C LYS A 57 -11.06 -2.65 10.03
N GLU A 58 -10.73 -3.81 9.46
CA GLU A 58 -9.45 -4.51 9.69
C GLU A 58 -8.49 -4.37 8.50
N ALA A 59 -8.96 -3.83 7.37
CA ALA A 59 -8.16 -3.67 6.17
C ALA A 59 -7.16 -2.50 6.30
N ILE A 60 -5.88 -2.80 6.15
CA ILE A 60 -4.79 -1.82 6.23
C ILE A 60 -4.81 -0.95 4.96
N PRO A 61 -4.76 0.40 5.06
CA PRO A 61 -4.74 1.27 3.88
C PRO A 61 -3.59 0.92 2.93
N GLY A 62 -3.80 0.93 1.63
CA GLY A 62 -2.82 0.51 0.62
C GLY A 62 -2.78 -1.00 0.36
N LEU A 63 -3.49 -1.84 1.13
CA LEU A 63 -3.63 -3.27 0.85
C LEU A 63 -4.16 -3.49 -0.57
N VAL A 64 -3.53 -4.40 -1.31
CA VAL A 64 -3.87 -4.68 -2.71
C VAL A 64 -4.46 -6.08 -2.84
N LEU A 65 -5.62 -6.16 -3.48
CA LEU A 65 -6.31 -7.41 -3.80
C LEU A 65 -6.63 -7.43 -5.29
N TYR A 66 -6.62 -8.62 -5.89
CA TYR A 66 -6.98 -8.78 -7.30
C TYR A 66 -8.39 -9.32 -7.45
N HIS A 67 -9.24 -8.57 -8.15
CA HIS A 67 -10.60 -9.00 -8.46
C HIS A 67 -10.60 -9.75 -9.80
N LYS A 68 -10.68 -11.09 -9.76
CA LYS A 68 -10.57 -11.94 -10.96
C LYS A 68 -11.62 -11.65 -12.05
N GLN A 69 -12.89 -11.49 -11.66
CA GLN A 69 -13.99 -11.27 -12.61
C GLN A 69 -13.86 -9.93 -13.36
N LEU A 70 -13.63 -8.84 -12.64
CA LEU A 70 -13.47 -7.50 -13.20
C LEU A 70 -12.07 -7.24 -13.77
N LYS A 71 -11.09 -8.12 -13.47
CA LYS A 71 -9.68 -7.97 -13.85
C LYS A 71 -9.10 -6.62 -13.43
N ILE A 72 -9.36 -6.21 -12.19
CA ILE A 72 -8.88 -4.95 -11.59
C ILE A 72 -8.12 -5.21 -10.30
N LEU A 73 -7.21 -4.29 -9.95
CA LEU A 73 -6.64 -4.23 -8.62
C LEU A 73 -7.53 -3.38 -7.73
N MET A 74 -7.91 -3.93 -6.59
CA MET A 74 -8.60 -3.22 -5.53
C MET A 74 -7.61 -2.81 -4.46
N ILE A 75 -7.57 -1.51 -4.17
CA ILE A 75 -6.62 -0.93 -3.24
C ILE A 75 -7.39 -0.27 -2.10
N ARG A 76 -7.07 -0.69 -0.86
CA ARG A 76 -7.70 -0.12 0.33
C ARG A 76 -7.28 1.32 0.50
N CYS A 77 -8.21 2.21 0.79
CA CYS A 77 -7.90 3.60 1.14
C CYS A 77 -8.01 3.79 2.67
N LYS A 78 -7.87 5.02 3.17
CA LYS A 78 -8.23 5.32 4.57
C LYS A 78 -9.66 4.84 4.85
N GLU A 79 -10.54 5.12 3.91
CA GLU A 79 -11.93 4.70 3.89
C GLU A 79 -12.35 4.35 2.46
N GLY A 80 -13.03 3.21 2.32
CA GLY A 80 -13.43 2.66 1.03
C GLY A 80 -12.27 2.00 0.25
N TRP A 81 -12.54 1.73 -1.02
CA TRP A 81 -11.63 1.07 -1.95
C TRP A 81 -11.62 1.81 -3.28
N VAL A 82 -10.49 1.76 -3.98
CA VAL A 82 -10.38 2.21 -5.37
C VAL A 82 -9.99 1.04 -6.26
N GLY A 83 -10.60 0.97 -7.45
CA GLY A 83 -10.22 0.03 -8.50
C GLY A 83 -9.20 0.66 -9.45
N VAL A 84 -8.20 -0.10 -9.87
CA VAL A 84 -7.18 0.34 -10.83
C VAL A 84 -6.98 -0.75 -11.89
N LYS A 85 -7.05 -0.37 -13.18
CA LYS A 85 -6.86 -1.29 -14.31
C LYS A 85 -5.42 -1.33 -14.81
N THR A 86 -4.68 -0.24 -14.67
CA THR A 86 -3.35 -0.10 -15.26
C THR A 86 -2.33 0.42 -14.26
N ILE A 87 -1.16 -0.21 -14.26
CA ILE A 87 -0.04 0.12 -13.38
C ILE A 87 1.20 0.31 -14.25
N ILE A 88 1.92 1.41 -14.07
CA ILE A 88 3.25 1.56 -14.66
C ILE A 88 4.29 1.24 -13.59
N HIS A 89 4.94 0.10 -13.76
CA HIS A 89 6.12 -0.29 -13.00
C HIS A 89 7.21 -0.73 -13.98
N LYS A 90 8.15 0.18 -14.28
CA LYS A 90 9.13 0.12 -15.39
C LYS A 90 8.50 0.10 -16.79
N LYS A 91 7.45 -0.68 -16.98
CA LYS A 91 6.59 -0.76 -18.17
C LYS A 91 5.11 -0.63 -17.79
N LYS A 92 4.25 -0.42 -18.78
CA LYS A 92 2.79 -0.47 -18.61
C LYS A 92 2.36 -1.92 -18.39
N LEU A 93 1.58 -2.16 -17.35
CA LEU A 93 1.07 -3.47 -16.94
C LEU A 93 -0.45 -3.36 -16.76
N THR A 94 -1.17 -4.38 -17.21
CA THR A 94 -2.57 -4.56 -16.79
C THR A 94 -2.61 -5.02 -15.33
N ALA A 95 -3.77 -4.87 -14.67
CA ALA A 95 -4.00 -5.43 -13.35
C ALA A 95 -3.74 -6.95 -13.30
N THR A 96 -4.05 -7.68 -14.37
CA THR A 96 -3.76 -9.11 -14.51
C THR A 96 -2.25 -9.38 -14.59
N ASP A 97 -1.51 -8.62 -15.41
CA ASP A 97 -0.05 -8.77 -15.50
C ASP A 97 0.63 -8.46 -14.16
N PHE A 98 0.15 -7.42 -13.48
CA PHE A 98 0.64 -7.06 -12.16
C PHE A 98 0.35 -8.17 -11.14
N TYR A 99 -0.87 -8.73 -11.17
CA TYR A 99 -1.22 -9.85 -10.30
C TYR A 99 -0.30 -11.04 -10.53
N ASN A 100 -0.16 -11.48 -11.78
CA ASN A 100 0.66 -12.64 -12.14
C ASN A 100 2.14 -12.45 -11.77
N GLY A 101 2.68 -11.24 -11.95
CA GLY A 101 4.10 -10.95 -11.72
C GLY A 101 4.46 -10.58 -10.28
N TYR A 102 3.53 -10.05 -9.48
CA TYR A 102 3.84 -9.45 -8.17
C TYR A 102 2.95 -9.91 -7.01
N LEU A 103 1.72 -10.38 -7.26
CA LEU A 103 0.77 -10.75 -6.19
C LEU A 103 0.50 -12.25 -6.11
N HIS A 104 0.61 -12.98 -7.22
CA HIS A 104 0.15 -14.36 -7.34
C HIS A 104 0.79 -15.29 -6.30
N SER A 105 2.12 -15.22 -6.12
CA SER A 105 2.87 -16.01 -5.14
C SER A 105 2.48 -15.73 -3.68
N TRP A 106 1.95 -14.53 -3.41
CA TRP A 106 1.51 -14.13 -2.07
C TRP A 106 0.06 -14.50 -1.80
N SER A 107 -0.79 -14.47 -2.84
CA SER A 107 -2.20 -14.84 -2.73
C SER A 107 -2.44 -16.33 -2.44
N GLN A 108 -1.50 -17.22 -2.80
CA GLN A 108 -1.64 -18.66 -2.56
C GLN A 108 -1.41 -19.06 -1.09
N ASN A 109 -0.72 -18.21 -0.32
CA ASN A 109 -0.27 -18.55 1.03
C ASN A 109 -1.21 -18.05 2.15
N ASN A 110 -2.36 -17.43 1.82
CA ASN A 110 -3.52 -17.02 2.62
C ASN A 110 -3.32 -16.58 4.09
N SER A 111 -2.09 -16.36 4.54
CA SER A 111 -1.78 -15.93 5.89
C SER A 111 -1.94 -14.42 5.94
N LEU A 112 -2.59 -13.95 7.00
CA LEU A 112 -2.79 -12.52 7.27
C LEU A 112 -1.45 -11.75 7.27
N MET A 113 -0.35 -12.43 7.60
CA MET A 113 1.02 -11.89 7.55
C MET A 113 1.51 -11.60 6.14
N VAL A 114 1.18 -12.43 5.15
CA VAL A 114 1.58 -12.24 3.76
C VAL A 114 0.76 -11.12 3.10
N LEU A 115 -0.52 -11.00 3.43
CA LEU A 115 -1.36 -9.89 2.97
C LEU A 115 -0.89 -8.53 3.49
N LYS A 116 -0.31 -8.46 4.70
CA LYS A 116 0.31 -7.22 5.22
C LYS A 116 1.42 -6.69 4.31
N ASN A 117 2.10 -7.58 3.58
CA ASN A 117 3.20 -7.21 2.69
C ASN A 117 2.72 -6.82 1.28
N CYS A 118 1.51 -7.23 0.88
CA CYS A 118 0.88 -6.89 -0.40
C CYS A 118 0.30 -5.47 -0.39
N ARG A 119 1.15 -4.47 -0.17
CA ARG A 119 0.70 -3.10 0.15
C ARG A 119 1.40 -2.04 -0.69
N PHE A 120 0.62 -1.16 -1.29
CA PHE A 120 1.11 0.13 -1.79
C PHE A 120 1.38 1.08 -0.64
N GLN A 121 2.50 1.78 -0.69
CA GLN A 121 2.93 2.72 0.36
C GLN A 121 2.91 4.15 -0.16
N THR A 122 2.53 5.08 0.70
CA THR A 122 2.58 6.52 0.43
C THR A 122 4.02 6.96 0.16
N LEU A 123 4.23 7.73 -0.92
CA LEU A 123 5.53 8.39 -1.13
C LEU A 123 5.71 9.43 -0.03
N LYS A 124 6.55 9.12 0.96
CA LYS A 124 7.04 10.12 1.90
C LYS A 124 7.97 11.04 1.12
N VAL A 125 7.45 12.18 0.68
CA VAL A 125 8.30 13.29 0.27
C VAL A 125 8.93 13.79 1.57
N THR A 126 10.19 13.47 1.78
CA THR A 126 10.97 14.11 2.83
C THR A 126 10.97 15.60 2.53
N THR A 127 10.08 16.35 3.18
CA THR A 127 10.39 17.73 3.52
C THR A 127 11.64 17.64 4.39
N ALA A 128 12.79 17.89 3.79
CA ALA A 128 14.06 17.94 4.49
C ALA A 128 14.04 19.10 5.50
N LYS A 129 13.45 18.88 6.67
CA LYS A 129 13.87 19.49 7.91
C LYS A 129 14.77 18.46 8.59
N LYS A 130 16.07 18.77 8.61
CA LYS A 130 17.10 18.12 9.42
C LYS A 130 16.54 17.78 10.80
N GLU A 131 16.52 16.50 11.16
CA GLU A 131 16.95 16.05 12.48
C GLU A 131 17.72 14.74 12.31
N ALA A 132 19.05 14.88 12.26
CA ALA A 132 19.97 13.80 12.56
C ALA A 132 20.06 13.65 14.08
N LYS A 133 19.89 12.42 14.58
CA LYS A 133 20.32 11.82 15.88
C LYS A 133 19.21 10.86 16.34
N LYS A 134 19.44 9.61 16.76
CA LYS A 134 20.64 8.85 17.13
C LYS A 134 20.31 7.37 16.90
N PHE A 135 21.21 6.64 16.23
CA PHE A 135 21.30 5.20 16.44
C PHE A 135 21.75 4.97 17.89
N ILE A 136 20.89 4.43 18.74
CA ILE A 136 21.32 3.83 20.00
C ILE A 136 21.85 2.44 19.65
N LYS A 137 23.17 2.32 19.75
CA LYS A 137 23.88 1.06 19.85
C LYS A 137 23.62 0.53 21.26
N CYS A 138 22.80 -0.51 21.40
CA CYS A 138 22.79 -1.27 22.65
C CYS A 138 24.01 -2.19 22.62
N SER A 139 24.96 -1.87 23.48
CA SER A 139 26.02 -2.76 23.94
C SER A 139 25.61 -3.18 25.34
N ASP A 140 25.20 -4.43 25.50
CA ASP A 140 25.04 -5.02 26.83
C ASP A 140 26.20 -6.00 27.03
N ASN A 141 27.24 -5.51 27.70
CA ASN A 141 28.26 -6.35 28.32
C ASN A 141 27.97 -6.42 29.82
N ASN A 142 28.17 -7.63 30.34
CA ASN A 142 28.47 -7.99 31.72
C ASN A 142 27.32 -8.12 32.73
N CYS A 143 27.05 -9.40 33.03
CA CYS A 143 26.49 -9.88 34.27
C CYS A 143 27.61 -9.89 35.33
N ASP A 144 27.46 -9.16 36.43
CA ASP A 144 28.27 -9.34 37.64
C ASP A 144 27.37 -9.27 38.88
N THR A 145 27.23 -10.43 39.51
CA THR A 145 27.28 -10.72 40.96
C THR A 145 27.03 -9.57 41.93
N ILE A 146 25.99 -9.70 42.78
CA ILE A 146 25.97 -9.08 44.11
C ILE A 146 25.59 -10.15 45.15
N SER A 147 26.54 -10.42 46.04
CA SER A 147 26.38 -11.09 47.33
C SER A 147 25.68 -10.16 48.32
N SER A 148 24.83 -10.72 49.18
CA SER A 148 24.56 -10.12 50.49
C SER A 148 24.24 -11.21 51.53
N ASN A 149 25.11 -11.28 52.52
CA ASN A 149 25.08 -12.08 53.74
C ASN A 149 23.80 -11.88 54.58
N VAL A 150 23.31 -12.96 55.21
CA VAL A 150 23.20 -13.17 56.67
C VAL A 150 23.34 -14.66 56.93
#